data_AF-A0A087SEE0-F1
#
_entry.id   AF-A0A087SEE0-F1
#
_cell.length_a   1.000
_cell.length_b   1.000
_cell.length_c   1.000
_cell.angle_alpha   90.00
_cell.angle_beta   90.00
_cell.angle_gamma   90.00
#
_symmetry.space_group_name_H-M   'P 1'
#
loop_
_entity.id
_entity.type
_entity.pdbx_description
1 polymer ?
#
loop_
_entity_poly.entity_id
_entity_poly.type
_entity_poly.pdbx_seq_one_letter_code
_entity_poly.pdbx_strand_id
1 'polypeptide(L)'
;MSTEEQPTTSSDKPGGLAHKLTSGLNEQVQDVTSSLSAILDQGLATASDVVRSSTAVATSEANKAASQAKDLYSQAELQYKQGEAAAFGYLKEGVRTVVDNKETSIAMAIGVAAIGLRGPRRFLWRHTLGRLRSEEAVFKSAELRSVVLAEKVEGQALELKKLQERLGLAQAEYTRGLSKLKATASELQSLSSRIGGTQQTASGMWQGLVQDLRSLPSKHALSLRSEVAQKLAVAETQRKAVDKLVLGLARQGI
;
A
#
# COMPACT_ATOMS: atom_id res chain seq x y z
N MET A 1 26.82 -83.91 75.80
CA MET A 1 25.65 -83.46 76.58
C MET A 1 24.47 -83.38 75.63
N SER A 2 23.41 -84.10 75.99
CA SER A 2 21.99 -84.11 75.58
C SER A 2 21.45 -82.76 75.05
N THR A 3 20.38 -82.60 74.26
CA THR A 3 19.18 -83.38 73.87
C THR A 3 18.47 -82.52 72.78
N GLU A 4 17.91 -83.09 71.69
CA GLU A 4 16.44 -83.19 71.42
C GLU A 4 15.81 -82.00 70.65
N GLU A 5 15.49 -82.19 69.36
CA GLU A 5 14.14 -82.17 68.75
C GLU A 5 14.20 -82.17 67.20
N GLN A 6 13.29 -82.92 66.57
CA GLN A 6 13.06 -83.12 65.12
C GLN A 6 12.02 -82.11 64.55
N PRO A 7 11.55 -82.17 63.28
CA PRO A 7 12.19 -82.47 61.99
C PRO A 7 11.83 -81.38 60.92
N THR A 8 12.46 -81.30 59.75
CA THR A 8 11.93 -81.83 58.47
C THR A 8 12.67 -81.16 57.31
N THR A 9 12.54 -81.76 56.12
CA THR A 9 12.79 -81.26 54.76
C THR A 9 14.07 -81.77 54.07
N SER A 10 13.82 -82.77 53.21
CA SER A 10 14.66 -83.28 52.12
C SER A 10 13.76 -84.29 51.40
N SER A 11 13.64 -84.42 50.10
CA SER A 11 14.18 -83.78 48.90
C SER A 11 13.31 -84.40 47.80
N ASP A 12 12.45 -83.67 47.12
CA ASP A 12 12.72 -82.77 46.00
C ASP A 12 13.01 -83.47 44.67
N LYS A 13 12.00 -83.36 43.79
CA LYS A 13 12.06 -83.31 42.33
C LYS A 13 10.72 -82.74 41.86
N PRO A 14 10.67 -81.54 41.28
CA PRO A 14 9.85 -81.34 40.09
C PRO A 14 10.36 -80.24 39.15
N GLY A 15 10.94 -80.61 38.01
CA GLY A 15 11.36 -79.69 36.93
C GLY A 15 10.40 -79.60 35.74
N GLY A 16 9.10 -79.88 35.90
CA GLY A 16 8.20 -80.14 34.76
C GLY A 16 7.14 -79.09 34.41
N LEU A 17 6.80 -78.18 35.32
CA LEU A 17 5.57 -77.37 35.18
C LEU A 17 5.81 -75.90 34.83
N ALA A 18 6.95 -75.32 35.20
CA ALA A 18 7.25 -73.91 34.89
C ALA A 18 7.51 -73.66 33.39
N HIS A 19 8.08 -74.63 32.67
CA HIS A 19 8.45 -74.47 31.25
C HIS A 19 7.24 -74.58 30.30
N LYS A 20 6.15 -75.25 30.70
CA LYS A 20 4.94 -75.39 29.86
C LYS A 20 4.06 -74.13 29.89
N LEU A 21 4.04 -73.41 31.00
CA LEU A 21 3.26 -72.17 31.12
C LEU A 21 3.93 -70.98 30.41
N THR A 22 5.27 -70.92 30.41
CA THR A 22 6.01 -69.86 29.72
C THR A 22 6.04 -70.07 28.20
N SER A 23 6.09 -71.31 27.70
CA SER A 23 6.05 -71.57 26.26
C SER A 23 4.69 -71.28 25.63
N GLY A 24 3.58 -71.64 26.30
CA GLY A 24 2.23 -71.41 25.78
C GLY A 24 1.82 -69.94 25.70
N LEU A 25 2.29 -69.12 26.65
CA LEU A 25 2.10 -67.66 26.62
C LEU A 25 2.91 -67.00 25.51
N ASN A 26 4.14 -67.46 25.27
CA ASN A 26 5.00 -66.91 24.22
C ASN A 26 4.48 -67.25 22.81
N GLU A 27 3.92 -68.44 22.63
CA GLU A 27 3.34 -68.89 21.35
C GLU A 27 2.04 -68.14 21.01
N GLN A 28 1.17 -67.89 22.00
CA GLN A 28 -0.04 -67.05 21.80
C GLN A 28 0.30 -65.59 21.49
N VAL A 29 1.30 -65.01 22.16
CA VAL A 29 1.74 -63.63 21.87
C VAL A 29 2.36 -63.54 20.47
N GLN A 30 3.08 -64.57 20.03
CA GLN A 30 3.69 -64.61 18.71
C GLN A 30 2.64 -64.77 17.59
N ASP A 31 1.62 -65.61 17.79
CA ASP A 31 0.52 -65.83 16.84
C ASP A 31 -0.40 -64.61 16.69
N VAL A 32 -0.68 -63.92 17.80
CA VAL A 32 -1.42 -62.64 17.78
C VAL A 32 -0.59 -61.57 17.06
N THR A 33 0.73 -61.53 17.26
CA THR A 33 1.61 -60.56 16.59
C THR A 33 1.69 -60.82 15.08
N SER A 34 1.81 -62.09 14.66
CA SER A 34 1.82 -62.44 13.22
C SER A 34 0.47 -62.18 12.57
N SER A 35 -0.63 -62.51 13.24
CA SER A 35 -1.99 -62.24 12.74
C SER A 35 -2.25 -60.74 12.62
N LEU A 36 -1.77 -59.94 13.58
CA LEU A 36 -1.88 -58.48 13.52
C LEU A 36 -1.06 -57.90 12.37
N SER A 37 0.17 -58.39 12.15
CA SER A 37 1.00 -57.95 11.02
C SER A 37 0.39 -58.31 9.66
N ALA A 38 -0.19 -59.50 9.51
CA ALA A 38 -0.84 -59.92 8.28
C ALA A 38 -2.09 -59.09 7.97
N ILE A 39 -2.88 -58.72 8.98
CA ILE A 39 -4.04 -57.84 8.83
C ILE A 39 -3.60 -56.42 8.47
N LEU A 40 -2.52 -55.93 9.09
CA LEU A 40 -1.95 -54.62 8.77
C LEU A 40 -1.43 -54.55 7.34
N ASP A 41 -0.73 -55.60 6.89
CA ASP A 41 -0.19 -55.72 5.54
C ASP A 41 -1.29 -55.87 4.47
N GLN A 42 -2.33 -56.66 4.74
CA GLN A 42 -3.51 -56.75 3.87
C GLN A 42 -4.27 -55.43 3.81
N GLY A 43 -4.40 -54.72 4.94
CA GLY A 43 -5.00 -53.39 4.99
C GLY A 43 -4.22 -52.37 4.17
N LEU A 44 -2.89 -52.39 4.27
CA LEU A 44 -2.00 -51.49 3.52
C LEU A 44 -2.00 -51.80 2.02
N ALA A 45 -2.00 -53.09 1.63
CA ALA A 45 -2.09 -53.51 0.25
C ALA A 45 -3.41 -53.08 -0.39
N THR A 46 -4.54 -53.32 0.29
CA THR A 46 -5.88 -52.94 -0.17
C THR A 46 -6.02 -51.41 -0.30
N ALA A 47 -5.51 -50.66 0.67
CA ALA A 47 -5.48 -49.19 0.59
C ALA A 47 -4.63 -48.70 -0.59
N SER A 48 -3.48 -49.32 -0.84
CA SER A 48 -2.59 -48.94 -1.95
C SER A 48 -3.21 -49.21 -3.32
N ASP A 49 -3.96 -50.30 -3.47
CA ASP A 49 -4.64 -50.64 -4.73
C ASP A 49 -5.85 -49.75 -4.99
N VAL A 50 -6.58 -49.34 -3.95
CA VAL A 50 -7.66 -48.33 -4.08
C VAL A 50 -7.09 -46.97 -4.47
N VAL A 51 -5.95 -46.56 -3.91
CA VAL A 51 -5.26 -45.30 -4.29
C VAL A 51 -4.74 -45.36 -5.72
N ARG A 52 -4.16 -46.49 -6.17
CA ARG A 52 -3.71 -46.67 -7.56
C ARG A 52 -4.87 -46.73 -8.55
N SER A 53 -5.95 -47.42 -8.20
CA SER A 53 -7.16 -47.52 -9.03
C SER A 53 -7.84 -46.16 -9.16
N SER A 54 -8.02 -45.42 -8.05
CA SER A 54 -8.60 -44.07 -8.09
C SER A 54 -7.75 -43.08 -8.88
N THR A 55 -6.42 -43.12 -8.76
CA THR A 55 -5.52 -42.29 -9.58
C THR A 55 -5.49 -42.71 -11.05
N ALA A 56 -5.59 -44.00 -11.37
CA ALA A 56 -5.73 -44.48 -12.75
C ALA A 56 -7.05 -44.04 -13.40
N VAL A 57 -8.16 -44.08 -12.65
CA VAL A 57 -9.47 -43.58 -13.13
C VAL A 57 -9.41 -42.07 -13.34
N ALA A 58 -8.89 -41.31 -12.36
CA ALA A 58 -8.75 -39.85 -12.46
C ALA A 58 -7.85 -39.40 -13.62
N THR A 59 -6.74 -40.09 -13.86
CA THR A 59 -5.85 -39.80 -14.99
C THR A 59 -6.46 -40.22 -16.33
N SER A 60 -7.21 -41.32 -16.39
CA SER A 60 -7.93 -41.73 -17.60
C SER A 60 -9.04 -40.75 -17.97
N GLU A 61 -9.74 -40.20 -16.98
CA GLU A 61 -10.81 -39.24 -17.16
C GLU A 61 -10.26 -37.86 -17.51
N ALA A 62 -9.15 -37.44 -16.88
CA ALA A 62 -8.41 -36.25 -17.26
C ALA A 62 -7.87 -36.32 -18.70
N ASN A 63 -7.36 -37.48 -19.14
CA ASN A 63 -6.89 -37.66 -20.51
C ASN A 63 -8.04 -37.64 -21.52
N LYS A 64 -9.20 -38.19 -21.19
CA LYS A 64 -10.42 -38.09 -22.02
C LYS A 64 -10.94 -36.65 -22.10
N ALA A 65 -10.92 -35.91 -21.00
CA ALA A 65 -11.29 -34.50 -20.99
C ALA A 65 -10.29 -33.65 -21.81
N ALA A 66 -8.99 -33.96 -21.73
CA ALA A 66 -7.96 -33.28 -22.51
C ALA A 66 -8.05 -33.58 -24.01
N SER A 67 -8.42 -34.80 -24.42
CA SER A 67 -8.66 -35.11 -25.84
C SER A 67 -9.93 -34.44 -26.36
N GLN A 68 -11.01 -34.44 -25.58
CA GLN A 68 -12.25 -33.72 -25.93
C GLN A 68 -12.01 -32.21 -26.07
N ALA A 69 -11.19 -31.61 -25.21
CA ALA A 69 -10.83 -30.21 -25.30
C ALA A 69 -10.03 -29.89 -26.59
N LYS A 70 -9.12 -30.78 -27.01
CA LYS A 70 -8.38 -30.63 -28.28
C LYS A 70 -9.30 -30.76 -29.49
N ASP A 71 -10.24 -31.70 -29.47
CA ASP A 71 -11.19 -31.90 -30.55
C ASP A 71 -12.10 -30.67 -30.71
N LEU A 72 -12.62 -30.12 -29.60
CA LEU A 72 -13.41 -28.89 -29.63
C LEU A 72 -12.59 -27.67 -30.09
N TYR A 73 -11.32 -27.58 -29.69
CA TYR A 73 -10.43 -26.51 -30.15
C TYR A 73 -10.19 -26.59 -31.67
N SER A 74 -9.92 -27.79 -32.19
CA SER A 74 -9.70 -27.98 -33.63
C SER A 74 -10.96 -27.74 -34.47
N GLN A 75 -12.14 -28.10 -33.96
CA GLN A 75 -13.41 -27.80 -34.60
C GLN A 75 -13.71 -26.30 -34.59
N ALA A 76 -13.40 -25.61 -33.49
CA ALA A 76 -13.52 -24.16 -33.40
C ALA A 76 -12.56 -23.44 -34.37
N GLU A 77 -11.33 -23.93 -34.51
CA GLU A 77 -10.36 -23.38 -35.47
C GLU A 77 -10.83 -23.55 -36.92
N LEU A 78 -11.40 -24.70 -37.27
CA LEU A 78 -11.95 -24.94 -38.61
C LEU A 78 -13.17 -24.05 -38.90
N GLN A 79 -14.09 -23.92 -37.95
CA GLN A 79 -15.24 -23.01 -38.09
C GLN A 79 -14.80 -21.55 -38.17
N TYR A 80 -13.76 -21.17 -37.42
CA TYR A 80 -13.17 -19.84 -37.50
C TYR A 80 -12.54 -19.58 -38.87
N LYS A 81 -11.72 -20.51 -39.38
CA LYS A 81 -11.10 -20.39 -40.71
C LYS A 81 -12.12 -20.35 -41.85
N GLN A 82 -13.21 -21.12 -41.75
CA GLN A 82 -14.30 -21.08 -42.73
C GLN A 82 -15.06 -19.75 -42.68
N GLY A 83 -15.35 -19.24 -41.47
CA GLY A 83 -15.98 -17.92 -41.29
C GLY A 83 -15.07 -16.78 -41.77
N GLU A 84 -13.77 -16.87 -41.49
CA GLU A 84 -12.74 -15.93 -41.93
C GLU A 84 -12.63 -15.91 -43.46
N ALA A 85 -12.53 -17.08 -44.10
CA ALA A 85 -12.48 -17.18 -45.57
C ALA A 85 -13.75 -16.64 -46.24
N ALA A 86 -14.92 -16.88 -45.66
CA ALA A 86 -16.18 -16.32 -46.15
C ALA A 86 -16.21 -14.79 -46.01
N ALA A 87 -15.82 -14.26 -44.85
CA ALA A 87 -15.76 -12.82 -44.59
C ALA A 87 -14.79 -12.10 -45.53
N PHE A 88 -13.58 -12.66 -45.73
CA PHE A 88 -12.62 -12.13 -46.70
C PHE A 88 -13.09 -12.30 -48.14
N GLY A 89 -13.86 -13.35 -48.45
CA GLY A 89 -14.54 -13.53 -49.73
C GLY A 89 -15.51 -12.39 -50.04
N TYR A 90 -16.44 -12.12 -49.11
CA TYR A 90 -17.39 -11.01 -49.24
C TYR A 90 -16.71 -9.64 -49.30
N LEU A 91 -15.63 -9.42 -48.54
CA LEU A 91 -14.84 -8.20 -48.63
C LEU A 91 -14.16 -8.05 -49.99
N LYS A 92 -13.56 -9.12 -50.53
CA LYS A 92 -12.88 -9.10 -51.82
C LYS A 92 -13.87 -8.91 -52.98
N GLU A 93 -15.05 -9.50 -52.87
CA GLU A 93 -16.15 -9.31 -53.83
C GLU A 93 -16.75 -7.91 -53.71
N GLY A 94 -16.88 -7.37 -52.51
CA GLY A 94 -17.22 -5.97 -52.25
C GLY A 94 -16.20 -4.99 -52.86
N VAL A 95 -14.90 -5.27 -52.73
CA VAL A 95 -13.85 -4.46 -53.37
C VAL A 95 -13.89 -4.59 -54.89
N ARG A 96 -14.16 -5.78 -55.43
CA ARG A 96 -14.27 -6.00 -56.88
C ARG A 96 -15.48 -5.27 -57.47
N THR A 97 -16.63 -5.37 -56.83
CA THR A 97 -17.87 -4.65 -57.22
C THR A 97 -17.74 -3.12 -57.10
N VAL A 98 -16.96 -2.63 -56.13
CA VAL A 98 -16.58 -1.21 -55.99
C VAL A 98 -15.67 -0.74 -57.14
N VAL A 99 -14.73 -1.57 -57.57
CA VAL A 99 -13.86 -1.28 -58.72
C VAL A 99 -14.67 -1.23 -60.02
N ASP A 100 -15.66 -2.12 -60.15
CA ASP A 100 -16.54 -2.21 -61.32
C ASP A 100 -17.60 -1.08 -61.36
N ASN A 101 -18.04 -0.57 -60.20
CA ASN A 101 -19.02 0.51 -60.08
C ASN A 101 -18.50 1.66 -59.21
N LYS A 102 -17.67 2.52 -59.81
CA LYS A 102 -17.02 3.64 -59.11
C LYS A 102 -18.01 4.62 -58.45
N GLU A 103 -19.16 4.89 -59.06
CA GLU A 103 -20.12 5.87 -58.52
C GLU A 103 -20.84 5.39 -57.25
N THR A 104 -21.27 4.14 -57.20
CA THR A 104 -21.94 3.57 -56.01
C THR A 104 -20.96 3.34 -54.87
N SER A 105 -19.69 3.07 -55.19
CA SER A 105 -18.63 2.92 -54.20
C SER A 105 -18.34 4.19 -53.40
N ILE A 106 -18.38 5.36 -54.04
CA ILE A 106 -18.15 6.65 -53.40
C ILE A 106 -19.28 6.93 -52.41
N ALA A 107 -20.54 6.68 -52.78
CA ALA A 107 -21.68 6.86 -51.89
C ALA A 107 -21.62 5.94 -50.67
N MET A 108 -21.27 4.66 -50.86
CA MET A 108 -21.08 3.69 -49.78
C MET A 108 -19.92 4.08 -48.86
N ALA A 109 -18.79 4.50 -49.43
CA ALA A 109 -17.63 4.96 -48.66
C ALA A 109 -17.97 6.21 -47.83
N ILE A 110 -18.72 7.17 -48.37
CA ILE A 110 -19.20 8.34 -47.63
C ILE A 110 -20.16 7.92 -46.51
N GLY A 111 -21.08 6.98 -46.75
CA GLY A 111 -21.98 6.46 -45.72
C GLY A 111 -21.24 5.78 -44.56
N VAL A 112 -20.29 4.91 -44.88
CA VAL A 112 -19.44 4.23 -43.88
C VAL A 112 -18.56 5.24 -43.14
N ALA A 113 -17.97 6.20 -43.84
CA ALA A 113 -17.20 7.28 -43.24
C ALA A 113 -18.06 8.15 -42.31
N ALA A 114 -19.30 8.47 -42.70
CA ALA A 114 -20.21 9.27 -41.89
C ALA A 114 -20.59 8.58 -40.57
N ILE A 115 -20.68 7.25 -40.56
CA ILE A 115 -20.95 6.45 -39.35
C ILE A 115 -19.68 6.22 -38.52
N GLY A 116 -18.54 5.98 -39.19
CA GLY A 116 -17.25 5.69 -38.54
C GLY A 116 -16.58 6.91 -37.91
N LEU A 117 -16.69 8.09 -38.53
CA LEU A 117 -16.08 9.32 -38.02
C LEU A 117 -16.93 9.98 -36.92
N ARG A 118 -16.27 10.36 -35.82
CA ARG A 118 -16.88 10.96 -34.62
C ARG A 118 -17.73 12.21 -34.91
N GLY A 119 -17.31 13.06 -35.85
CA GLY A 119 -18.00 14.30 -36.23
C GLY A 119 -19.35 14.05 -36.91
N PRO A 120 -19.38 13.46 -38.12
CA PRO A 120 -20.61 13.20 -38.85
C PRO A 120 -21.56 12.26 -38.10
N ARG A 121 -21.05 11.29 -37.33
CA ARG A 121 -21.88 10.47 -36.44
C ARG A 121 -22.65 11.32 -35.41
N ARG A 122 -22.01 12.32 -34.81
CA ARG A 122 -22.65 13.23 -33.83
C ARG A 122 -23.63 14.18 -34.51
N PHE A 123 -23.37 14.57 -35.74
CA PHE A 123 -24.26 15.38 -36.57
C PHE A 123 -25.53 14.59 -36.95
N LEU A 124 -25.38 13.38 -37.49
CA LEU A 124 -26.49 12.47 -37.79
C LEU A 124 -27.31 12.16 -36.54
N TRP A 125 -26.66 11.82 -35.42
CA TRP A 125 -27.37 11.54 -34.17
C TRP A 125 -28.22 12.72 -33.67
N ARG A 126 -27.73 13.95 -33.84
CA ARG A 126 -28.47 15.16 -33.44
C ARG A 126 -29.63 15.48 -34.38
N HIS A 127 -29.49 15.22 -35.69
CA HIS A 127 -30.48 15.63 -36.69
C HIS A 127 -31.50 14.55 -37.07
N THR A 128 -31.18 13.26 -36.95
CA THR A 128 -32.06 12.17 -37.40
C THR A 128 -32.58 11.31 -36.25
N LEU A 129 -31.67 10.78 -35.42
CA LEU A 129 -32.02 9.86 -34.32
C LEU A 129 -32.51 10.59 -33.06
N GLY A 130 -32.09 11.84 -32.84
CA GLY A 130 -32.57 12.68 -31.74
C GLY A 130 -34.06 13.02 -31.82
N ARG A 131 -34.62 13.06 -33.03
CA ARG A 131 -36.05 13.36 -33.29
C ARG A 131 -36.99 12.18 -33.00
N LEU A 132 -36.44 10.97 -32.86
CA LEU A 132 -37.20 9.75 -32.55
C LEU A 132 -37.27 9.45 -31.05
N ARG A 133 -36.71 10.32 -30.19
CA ARG A 133 -36.89 10.19 -28.74
C ARG A 133 -38.29 10.64 -28.36
N SER A 134 -39.03 9.78 -27.66
CA SER A 134 -40.31 10.15 -27.08
C SER A 134 -40.13 11.33 -26.10
N GLU A 135 -41.10 12.24 -26.08
CA GLU A 135 -41.11 13.39 -25.18
C GLU A 135 -41.00 12.95 -23.72
N GLU A 136 -41.65 11.83 -23.37
CA GLU A 136 -41.57 11.21 -22.04
C GLU A 136 -40.15 10.74 -21.67
N ALA A 137 -39.38 10.20 -22.62
CA ALA A 137 -38.01 9.78 -22.36
C ALA A 137 -37.06 10.97 -22.17
N VAL A 138 -37.29 12.06 -22.89
CA VAL A 138 -36.56 13.31 -22.70
C VAL A 138 -36.90 13.93 -21.34
N PHE A 139 -38.18 13.98 -20.99
CA PHE A 139 -38.65 14.52 -19.72
C PHE A 139 -38.10 13.72 -18.52
N LYS A 140 -38.25 12.39 -18.52
CA LYS A 140 -37.66 11.52 -17.48
C LYS A 140 -36.14 11.70 -17.36
N SER A 141 -35.45 11.85 -18.50
CA SER A 141 -34.00 12.10 -18.47
C SER A 141 -33.64 13.49 -17.91
N ALA A 142 -34.49 14.49 -18.10
CA ALA A 142 -34.30 15.82 -17.55
C ALA A 142 -34.58 15.86 -16.04
N GLU A 143 -35.61 15.14 -15.58
CA GLU A 143 -35.94 14.96 -14.16
C GLU A 143 -34.82 14.24 -13.40
N LEU A 144 -34.29 13.14 -13.95
CA LEU A 144 -33.13 12.48 -13.34
C LEU A 144 -31.92 13.40 -13.27
N ARG A 145 -31.69 14.23 -14.30
CA ARG A 145 -30.58 15.20 -14.31
C ARG A 145 -30.78 16.32 -13.29
N SER A 146 -32.01 16.78 -13.06
CA SER A 146 -32.29 17.82 -12.06
C SER A 146 -32.10 17.29 -10.64
N VAL A 147 -32.53 16.06 -10.35
CA VAL A 147 -32.29 15.40 -9.05
C VAL A 147 -30.80 15.23 -8.78
N VAL A 148 -30.05 14.68 -9.74
CA VAL A 148 -28.58 14.53 -9.60
C VAL A 148 -27.88 15.87 -9.46
N LEU A 149 -28.37 16.91 -10.15
CA LEU A 149 -27.82 18.25 -10.00
C LEU A 149 -28.09 18.83 -8.62
N ALA A 150 -29.31 18.67 -8.09
CA ALA A 150 -29.67 19.11 -6.75
C ALA A 150 -28.79 18.45 -5.69
N GLU A 151 -28.61 17.14 -5.76
CA GLU A 151 -27.73 16.39 -4.85
C GLU A 151 -26.29 16.91 -4.90
N LYS A 152 -25.76 17.18 -6.09
CA LYS A 152 -24.41 17.74 -6.26
C LYS A 152 -24.29 19.14 -5.67
N VAL A 153 -25.29 20.00 -5.87
CA VAL A 153 -25.29 21.36 -5.33
C VAL A 153 -25.37 21.33 -3.79
N GLU A 154 -26.19 20.45 -3.22
CA GLU A 154 -26.27 20.26 -1.77
C GLU A 154 -24.95 19.73 -1.20
N GLY A 155 -24.34 18.74 -1.86
CA GLY A 155 -23.00 18.23 -1.49
C GLY A 155 -21.95 19.34 -1.51
N GLN A 156 -21.92 20.15 -2.56
CA GLN A 156 -21.02 21.30 -2.68
C GLN A 156 -21.26 22.37 -1.60
N ALA A 157 -22.52 22.63 -1.24
CA ALA A 157 -22.86 23.58 -0.18
C ALA A 157 -22.34 23.12 1.19
N LEU A 158 -22.40 21.81 1.47
CA LEU A 158 -21.83 21.23 2.70
C LEU A 158 -20.31 21.30 2.71
N GLU A 159 -19.65 21.01 1.59
CA GLU A 159 -18.19 21.14 1.46
C GLU A 159 -17.74 22.60 1.65
N LEU A 160 -18.47 23.55 1.05
CA LEU A 160 -18.19 24.98 1.21
C LEU A 160 -18.29 25.41 2.68
N LYS A 161 -19.33 24.98 3.41
CA LYS A 161 -19.45 25.27 4.85
C LYS A 161 -18.26 24.73 5.65
N LYS A 162 -17.86 23.48 5.40
CA LYS A 162 -16.68 22.87 6.06
C LYS A 162 -15.39 23.64 5.76
N LEU A 163 -15.20 24.07 4.51
CA LEU A 163 -14.04 24.87 4.12
C LEU A 163 -14.07 26.26 4.75
N GLN A 164 -15.23 26.89 4.86
CA GLN A 164 -15.39 28.19 5.50
C GLN A 164 -15.07 28.12 7.00
N GLU A 165 -15.52 27.08 7.70
CA GLU A 165 -15.17 26.85 9.11
C GLU A 165 -13.66 26.65 9.29
N ARG A 166 -13.04 25.81 8.46
CA ARG A 166 -11.58 25.61 8.47
C ARG A 166 -10.80 26.89 8.19
N LEU A 167 -11.27 27.69 7.23
CA LEU A 167 -10.66 28.97 6.91
C LEU A 167 -10.78 29.96 8.08
N GLY A 168 -11.95 30.02 8.73
CA GLY A 168 -12.16 30.88 9.90
C GLY A 168 -11.23 30.52 11.06
N LEU A 169 -11.07 29.22 11.35
CA LEU A 169 -10.11 28.75 12.36
C LEU A 169 -8.67 29.10 11.98
N ALA A 170 -8.27 28.83 10.73
CA ALA A 170 -6.93 29.16 10.25
C ALA A 170 -6.65 30.67 10.29
N GLN A 171 -7.64 31.52 10.00
CA GLN A 171 -7.51 32.97 10.10
C GLN A 171 -7.33 33.44 11.55
N ALA A 172 -8.08 32.84 12.49
CA ALA A 172 -7.93 33.14 13.92
C ALA A 172 -6.53 32.72 14.44
N GLU A 173 -6.04 31.56 14.03
CA GLU A 173 -4.69 31.10 14.38
C GLU A 173 -3.60 31.96 13.74
N TYR A 174 -3.76 32.33 12.47
CA TYR A 174 -2.82 33.20 11.76
C TYR A 174 -2.71 34.57 12.42
N THR A 175 -3.85 35.23 12.72
CA THR A 175 -3.84 36.54 13.37
C THR A 175 -3.21 36.50 14.76
N ARG A 176 -3.46 35.42 15.52
CA ARG A 176 -2.80 35.18 16.82
C ARG A 176 -1.30 34.89 16.68
N GLY A 177 -0.89 34.16 15.64
CA GLY A 177 0.51 33.89 15.34
C GLY A 177 1.26 35.17 14.96
N LEU A 178 0.65 35.98 14.10
CA LEU A 178 1.19 37.26 13.64
C LEU A 178 1.33 38.25 14.79
N SER A 179 0.35 38.35 15.69
CA SER A 179 0.44 39.25 16.86
C SER A 179 1.57 38.84 17.81
N LYS A 180 1.74 37.53 18.07
CA LYS A 180 2.89 37.02 18.82
C LYS A 180 4.22 37.34 18.13
N LEU A 181 4.29 37.15 16.81
CA LEU A 181 5.50 37.42 16.04
C LEU A 181 5.89 38.89 16.11
N LYS A 182 4.93 39.81 15.95
CA LYS A 182 5.15 41.26 16.12
C LYS A 182 5.56 41.64 17.54
N ALA A 183 4.96 41.02 18.56
CA ALA A 183 5.38 41.24 19.94
C ALA A 183 6.84 40.81 20.16
N THR A 184 7.22 39.61 19.70
CA THR A 184 8.62 39.14 19.79
C THR A 184 9.59 39.98 18.97
N ALA A 185 9.15 40.52 17.82
CA ALA A 185 9.96 41.43 17.00
C ALA A 185 10.24 42.75 17.74
N SER A 186 9.23 43.32 18.39
CA SER A 186 9.37 44.51 19.24
C SER A 186 10.31 44.26 20.43
N GLU A 187 10.17 43.11 21.10
CA GLU A 187 11.08 42.71 22.18
C GLU A 187 12.52 42.59 21.68
N LEU A 188 12.73 41.96 20.53
CA LEU A 188 14.05 41.81 19.90
C LEU A 188 14.66 43.16 19.51
N GLN A 189 13.85 44.08 18.99
CA GLN A 189 14.30 45.44 18.67
C GLN A 189 14.70 46.20 19.95
N SER A 190 13.92 46.06 21.03
CA SER A 190 14.27 46.65 22.32
C SER A 190 15.54 46.03 22.93
N LEU A 191 15.75 44.73 22.71
CA LEU A 191 16.96 44.03 23.13
C LEU A 191 18.18 44.52 22.33
N SER A 192 18.04 44.70 21.01
CA SER A 192 19.08 45.30 20.16
C SER A 192 19.47 46.68 20.69
N SER A 193 18.50 47.55 20.99
CA SER A 193 18.81 48.89 21.50
C SER A 193 19.49 48.85 22.87
N ARG A 194 19.06 47.94 23.76
CA ARG A 194 19.69 47.77 25.09
C ARG A 194 21.13 47.26 24.98
N ILE A 195 21.36 46.24 24.15
CA ILE A 195 22.71 45.70 23.89
C ILE A 195 23.60 46.76 23.22
N GLY A 196 23.06 47.54 22.29
CA GLY A 196 23.77 48.65 21.67
C GLY A 196 24.20 49.71 22.70
N GLY A 197 23.29 50.07 23.60
CA GLY A 197 23.58 50.99 24.71
C GLY A 197 24.62 50.45 25.68
N THR A 198 24.51 49.18 26.11
CA THR A 198 25.50 48.57 27.02
C THR A 198 26.86 48.38 26.37
N GLN A 199 26.93 48.06 25.08
CA GLN A 199 28.20 48.01 24.34
C GLN A 199 28.84 49.39 24.26
N GLN A 200 28.06 50.45 23.99
CA GLN A 200 28.59 51.80 23.88
C GLN A 200 29.11 52.33 25.22
N THR A 201 28.41 52.05 26.33
CA THR A 201 28.92 52.38 27.66
C THR A 201 30.14 51.55 28.03
N ALA A 202 30.14 50.24 27.76
CA ALA A 202 31.25 49.35 28.06
C ALA A 202 32.51 49.68 27.25
N SER A 203 32.37 50.05 25.97
CA SER A 203 33.50 50.49 25.13
C SER A 203 34.08 51.83 25.59
N GLY A 204 33.22 52.78 25.99
CA GLY A 204 33.66 54.03 26.61
C GLY A 204 34.42 53.81 27.92
N MET A 205 33.89 52.93 28.79
CA MET A 205 34.55 52.54 30.05
C MET A 205 35.87 51.81 29.79
N TRP A 206 35.93 50.91 28.81
CA TRP A 206 37.15 50.21 28.43
C TRP A 206 38.22 51.17 27.92
N GLN A 207 37.84 52.20 27.14
CA GLN A 207 38.80 53.20 26.66
C GLN A 207 39.43 53.98 27.82
N GLY A 208 38.64 54.40 28.81
CA GLY A 208 39.15 55.01 30.05
C GLY A 208 40.02 54.05 30.86
N LEU A 209 39.54 52.82 31.07
CA LEU A 209 40.26 51.77 31.79
C LEU A 209 41.61 51.43 31.15
N VAL A 210 41.67 51.38 29.81
CA VAL A 210 42.92 51.15 29.08
C VAL A 210 43.88 52.31 29.26
N GLN A 211 43.40 53.56 29.26
CA GLN A 211 44.23 54.74 29.54
C GLN A 211 44.80 54.69 30.96
N ASP A 212 43.98 54.40 31.97
CA ASP A 212 44.41 54.31 33.38
C ASP A 212 45.43 53.19 33.58
N LEU A 213 45.12 51.98 33.08
CA LEU A 213 46.01 50.81 33.16
C LEU A 213 47.29 50.98 32.33
N ARG A 214 47.39 51.99 31.44
CA ARG A 214 48.61 52.23 30.65
C ARG A 214 49.71 52.82 31.51
N SER A 215 49.33 53.45 32.61
CA SER A 215 50.25 53.95 33.64
C SER A 215 50.72 52.86 34.62
N LEU A 216 50.04 51.70 34.71
CA LEU A 216 50.43 50.58 35.58
C LEU A 216 50.65 49.27 34.79
N PRO A 217 51.89 48.94 34.39
CA PRO A 217 52.21 47.68 33.71
C PRO A 217 52.32 46.49 34.69
N SER A 218 51.24 46.19 35.44
CA SER A 218 51.19 45.03 36.34
C SER A 218 50.54 43.81 35.66
N LYS A 219 50.84 42.58 36.13
CA LYS A 219 50.23 41.35 35.59
C LYS A 219 48.70 41.34 35.75
N HIS A 220 48.20 41.83 36.88
CA HIS A 220 46.76 41.96 37.14
C HIS A 220 46.07 43.00 36.24
N ALA A 221 46.79 44.07 35.87
CA ALA A 221 46.29 45.06 34.92
C ALA A 221 46.10 44.48 33.52
N LEU A 222 47.03 43.62 33.08
CA LEU A 222 46.94 42.93 31.79
C LEU A 222 45.82 41.89 31.76
N SER A 223 45.64 41.11 32.84
CA SER A 223 44.54 40.14 32.91
C SER A 223 43.17 40.82 32.87
N LEU A 224 43.01 41.96 33.55
CA LEU A 224 41.77 42.73 33.54
C LEU A 224 41.45 43.28 32.14
N ARG A 225 42.46 43.76 31.40
CA ARG A 225 42.28 44.19 30.00
C ARG A 225 41.80 43.06 29.11
N SER A 226 42.40 41.87 29.22
CA SER A 226 41.98 40.71 28.43
C SER A 226 40.56 40.27 28.77
N GLU A 227 40.17 40.29 30.04
CA GLU A 227 38.84 39.89 30.48
C GLU A 227 37.76 40.86 29.98
N VAL A 228 37.99 42.17 30.10
CA VAL A 228 37.04 43.18 29.59
C VAL A 228 36.98 43.15 28.07
N ALA A 229 38.12 43.00 27.37
CA ALA A 229 38.14 42.85 25.93
C ALA A 229 37.37 41.60 25.46
N GLN A 230 37.49 40.48 26.18
CA GLN A 230 36.73 39.27 25.89
C GLN A 230 35.22 39.49 26.09
N LYS A 231 34.81 40.15 27.18
CA LYS A 231 33.39 40.47 27.44
C LYS A 231 32.81 41.40 26.37
N LEU A 232 33.59 42.39 25.90
CA LEU A 232 33.21 43.26 24.79
C LEU A 232 33.06 42.49 23.47
N ALA A 233 34.00 41.61 23.15
CA ALA A 233 33.91 40.78 21.95
C ALA A 233 32.66 39.90 21.97
N VAL A 234 32.33 39.30 23.12
CA VAL A 234 31.08 38.53 23.28
C VAL A 234 29.85 39.42 23.05
N ALA A 235 29.80 40.61 23.66
CA ALA A 235 28.68 41.55 23.47
C ALA A 235 28.51 41.97 22.00
N GLU A 236 29.62 42.21 21.28
CA GLU A 236 29.59 42.52 19.85
C GLU A 236 29.03 41.38 19.01
N THR A 237 29.41 40.13 19.31
CA THR A 237 28.87 38.97 18.60
C THR A 237 27.37 38.80 18.85
N GLN A 238 26.91 39.00 20.10
CA GLN A 238 25.49 38.96 20.46
C GLN A 238 24.70 40.03 19.71
N ARG A 239 25.21 41.26 19.66
CA ARG A 239 24.58 42.35 18.91
C ARG A 239 24.45 42.02 17.43
N LYS A 240 25.53 41.58 16.77
CA LYS A 240 25.49 41.20 15.35
C LYS A 240 24.49 40.08 15.08
N ALA A 241 24.31 39.14 16.01
CA ALA A 241 23.31 38.09 15.89
C ALA A 241 21.88 38.65 15.98
N VAL A 242 21.61 39.50 16.97
CA VAL A 242 20.29 40.14 17.15
C VAL A 242 19.95 41.05 15.97
N ASP A 243 20.89 41.88 15.50
CA ASP A 243 20.67 42.79 14.38
C ASP A 243 20.35 42.05 13.07
N LYS A 244 20.99 40.89 12.83
CA LYS A 244 20.65 40.01 11.71
C LYS A 244 19.23 39.49 11.78
N LEU A 245 18.75 39.12 12.98
CA LEU A 245 17.39 38.64 13.19
C LEU A 245 16.38 39.78 12.98
N VAL A 246 16.64 40.98 13.49
CA VAL A 246 15.80 42.17 13.28
C VAL A 246 15.72 42.52 11.79
N LEU A 247 16.85 42.53 11.08
CA LEU A 247 16.88 42.74 9.62
C LEU A 247 16.13 41.65 8.85
N GLY A 248 16.22 40.40 9.31
CA GLY A 248 15.48 39.27 8.75
C GLY A 248 13.97 39.46 8.87
N LEU A 249 13.48 39.89 10.03
CA LEU A 249 12.06 40.18 10.28
C LEU A 249 11.58 41.37 9.44
N ALA A 250 12.36 42.46 9.38
CA ALA A 250 12.02 43.64 8.57
C ALA A 250 11.89 43.30 7.07
N ARG A 251 12.73 42.40 6.55
CA ARG A 251 12.62 41.90 5.16
C ARG A 251 11.34 41.11 4.90
N GLN A 252 10.77 40.50 5.93
CA GLN A 252 9.51 39.74 5.84
C GLN A 252 8.28 40.63 6.06
N GLY A 253 8.45 41.95 6.25
CA GLY A 253 7.36 42.89 6.49
C GLY A 253 6.75 42.81 7.89
N ILE A 254 7.52 42.26 8.85
CA ILE A 254 7.14 42.14 10.26
C ILE A 254 7.75 43.29 11.05
#